data_AF-A0A6N6S4F9-F1
#
_entry.id   AF-A0A6N6S4F9-F1
#
_cell.length_a   1.000
_cell.length_b   1.000
_cell.length_c   1.000
_cell.angle_alpha   90.00
_cell.angle_beta   90.00
_cell.angle_gamma   90.00
#
_symmetry.space_group_name_H-M   'P 1'
#
loop_
_entity.id
_entity.type
_entity.pdbx_description
1 polymer ?
#
loop_
_entity_poly.entity_id
_entity_poly.type
_entity_poly.pdbx_seq_one_letter_code
_entity_poly.pdbx_strand_id
1 'polypeptide(L)'
;MSFGSGSMTNSISEIKDCKLIFLIGGNPTEAHPIVGLEMKKALRKGCTFIVADPRRIWFAQHAKLYLPLKPGTDNWLLNAMAHVILEEGLENKEFIKTRTEDFENFREFVKDITPEKAAEFTGVPAEDIRQAARLYAKSEKSAIYYTLGITEHTCGTDNVRCIANLALLTGHVGKSSTGVNPIRGQNNVQGATDMCLPDKLPGYQLFSDEKVVEKFEKNWGVTLNKKPGNTAPTMLERMNKGEFKALYVIGEDPIMSEPNQEYPIKGLKNLELLV
;
A
#
# COMPACT_ATOMS: atom_id res chain seq x y z
N MET A 1 4.04 -12.54 3.16
CA MET A 1 5.29 -11.95 3.72
C MET A 1 5.20 -10.42 3.67
N SER A 2 5.95 -9.68 4.50
CA SER A 2 5.98 -8.21 4.44
C SER A 2 7.34 -7.65 4.88
N PHE A 3 7.65 -6.40 4.55
CA PHE A 3 8.98 -5.78 4.66
C PHE A 3 9.35 -5.25 6.05
N GLY A 4 8.44 -5.26 7.02
CA GLY A 4 8.64 -4.67 8.34
C GLY A 4 8.57 -3.13 8.39
N SER A 5 8.42 -2.45 7.25
CA SER A 5 8.18 -1.01 7.13
C SER A 5 7.08 -0.70 6.12
N GLY A 6 6.28 0.33 6.40
CA GLY A 6 5.15 0.80 5.57
C GLY A 6 5.46 2.05 4.73
N SER A 7 6.73 2.45 4.63
CA SER A 7 7.17 3.56 3.77
C SER A 7 7.41 3.08 2.33
N MET A 8 7.56 4.01 1.39
CA MET A 8 8.09 3.67 0.06
C MET A 8 9.46 3.00 0.21
N THR A 9 9.67 1.91 -0.52
CA THR A 9 10.97 1.20 -0.49
C THR A 9 12.06 1.95 -1.26
N ASN A 10 11.68 2.82 -2.20
CA ASN A 10 12.59 3.54 -3.08
C ASN A 10 12.23 5.03 -3.19
N SER A 11 13.20 5.85 -3.57
CA SER A 11 13.04 7.31 -3.64
C SER A 11 12.25 7.76 -4.87
N ILE A 12 11.53 8.88 -4.77
CA ILE A 12 10.85 9.53 -5.90
C ILE A 12 11.82 9.83 -7.06
N SER A 13 13.06 10.20 -6.74
CA SER A 13 14.10 10.51 -7.73
C SER A 13 14.49 9.32 -8.62
N GLU A 14 14.20 8.08 -8.19
CA GLU A 14 14.52 6.84 -8.91
C GLU A 14 13.46 6.46 -9.95
N ILE A 15 12.26 7.04 -9.89
CA ILE A 15 11.11 6.73 -10.77
C ILE A 15 11.51 6.84 -12.25
N LYS A 16 12.22 7.92 -12.60
CA LYS A 16 12.61 8.24 -13.98
C LYS A 16 13.53 7.20 -14.62
N ASP A 17 14.09 6.28 -13.83
CA ASP A 17 15.07 5.28 -14.25
C ASP A 17 14.52 3.84 -14.15
N CYS A 18 13.24 3.67 -13.78
CA CYS A 18 12.52 2.40 -13.86
C CYS A 18 12.42 1.89 -15.30
N LYS A 19 12.51 0.57 -15.49
CA LYS A 19 12.31 -0.08 -16.80
C LYS A 19 10.87 -0.51 -17.01
N LEU A 20 10.20 -0.87 -15.91
CA LEU A 20 8.77 -1.11 -15.90
C LEU A 20 8.13 -0.48 -14.67
N ILE A 21 6.99 0.18 -14.87
CA ILE A 21 6.14 0.69 -13.80
C ILE A 21 4.80 -0.06 -13.86
N PHE A 22 4.48 -0.74 -12.77
CA PHE A 22 3.14 -1.25 -12.53
C PHE A 22 2.40 -0.24 -11.63
N LEU A 23 1.53 0.56 -12.24
CA LEU A 23 0.70 1.54 -11.55
C LEU A 23 -0.68 0.92 -11.27
N ILE A 24 -1.02 0.72 -10.00
CA ILE A 24 -2.28 0.09 -9.59
C ILE A 24 -3.02 0.95 -8.57
N GLY A 25 -4.30 1.23 -8.83
CA GLY A 25 -5.16 1.96 -7.89
C GLY A 25 -4.65 3.37 -7.56
N GLY A 26 -4.18 4.13 -8.56
CA GLY A 26 -3.68 5.49 -8.36
C GLY A 26 -3.62 6.35 -9.63
N ASN A 27 -3.82 7.67 -9.48
CA ASN A 27 -3.80 8.65 -10.56
C ASN A 27 -2.77 9.78 -10.30
N PRO A 28 -1.47 9.52 -10.47
CA PRO A 28 -0.41 10.46 -10.11
C PRO A 28 -0.38 11.72 -11.01
N THR A 29 -1.06 11.73 -12.16
CA THR A 29 -1.18 12.97 -12.95
C THR A 29 -2.04 14.04 -12.28
N GLU A 30 -3.00 13.64 -11.45
CA GLU A 30 -3.90 14.55 -10.74
C GLU A 30 -3.51 14.68 -9.27
N ALA A 31 -3.35 13.53 -8.59
CA ALA A 31 -3.14 13.51 -7.14
C ALA A 31 -1.70 13.88 -6.74
N HIS A 32 -0.71 13.59 -7.60
CA HIS A 32 0.71 13.77 -7.27
C HIS A 32 1.52 14.31 -8.47
N PRO A 33 1.27 15.54 -8.95
CA PRO A 33 1.79 16.01 -10.23
C PRO A 33 3.31 15.90 -10.41
N ILE A 34 4.09 16.02 -9.34
CA ILE A 34 5.56 15.84 -9.37
C ILE A 34 5.95 14.36 -9.53
N VAL A 35 5.26 13.44 -8.86
CA VAL A 35 5.43 11.99 -9.09
C VAL A 35 5.00 11.64 -10.51
N GLY A 36 3.88 12.18 -10.97
CA GLY A 36 3.42 12.05 -12.36
C GLY A 36 4.43 12.60 -13.36
N LEU A 37 5.13 13.70 -13.05
CA LEU A 37 6.19 14.25 -13.89
C LEU A 37 7.39 13.30 -14.00
N GLU A 38 7.85 12.72 -12.89
CA GLU A 38 8.94 11.74 -12.92
C GLU A 38 8.54 10.47 -13.68
N MET A 39 7.30 10.00 -13.52
CA MET A 39 6.76 8.88 -14.30
C MET A 39 6.68 9.21 -15.80
N LYS A 40 6.30 10.44 -16.17
CA LYS A 40 6.34 10.90 -17.57
C LYS A 40 7.77 10.94 -18.13
N LYS A 41 8.77 11.29 -17.31
CA LYS A 41 10.19 11.20 -17.70
C LYS A 41 10.60 9.74 -17.94
N ALA A 42 10.16 8.81 -17.08
CA ALA A 42 10.39 7.38 -17.27
C ALA A 42 9.78 6.90 -18.60
N LEU A 43 8.52 7.25 -18.87
CA LEU A 43 7.81 6.91 -20.11
C LEU A 43 8.58 7.41 -21.35
N ARG A 44 9.06 8.66 -21.35
CA ARG A 44 9.89 9.22 -22.44
C ARG A 44 11.21 8.48 -22.67
N LYS A 45 11.76 7.84 -21.63
CA LYS A 45 12.96 6.98 -21.73
C LYS A 45 12.65 5.54 -22.15
N GLY A 46 11.41 5.24 -22.51
CA GLY A 46 10.98 3.91 -22.93
C GLY A 46 10.60 2.97 -21.78
N CYS A 47 10.30 3.49 -20.59
CA CYS A 47 9.73 2.70 -19.51
C CYS A 47 8.41 2.07 -19.95
N THR A 48 8.25 0.77 -19.70
CA THR A 48 6.99 0.05 -19.96
C THR A 48 6.02 0.31 -18.82
N PHE A 49 4.77 0.65 -19.13
CA PHE A 49 3.72 0.82 -18.12
C PHE A 49 2.69 -0.30 -18.21
N ILE A 50 2.39 -0.90 -17.07
CA ILE A 50 1.19 -1.69 -16.82
C ILE A 50 0.31 -0.83 -15.90
N VAL A 51 -0.95 -0.60 -16.27
CA VAL A 51 -1.86 0.21 -15.47
C VAL A 51 -3.11 -0.60 -15.13
N ALA A 52 -3.36 -0.80 -13.83
CA ALA A 52 -4.57 -1.40 -13.31
C ALA A 52 -5.40 -0.35 -12.56
N ASP A 53 -6.46 0.12 -13.21
CA ASP A 53 -7.44 1.06 -12.64
C ASP A 53 -8.77 0.87 -13.39
N PRO A 54 -9.93 0.82 -12.72
CA PRO A 54 -11.23 0.75 -13.39
C PRO A 54 -11.47 1.92 -14.35
N ARG A 55 -10.78 3.05 -14.15
CA ARG A 55 -10.86 4.25 -14.98
C ARG A 55 -9.68 4.33 -15.93
N ARG A 56 -9.93 4.88 -17.12
CA ARG A 56 -8.91 5.09 -18.14
C ARG A 56 -8.14 6.40 -17.93
N ILE A 57 -7.36 6.46 -16.85
CA ILE A 57 -6.52 7.62 -16.47
C ILE A 57 -5.45 7.96 -17.53
N TRP A 58 -4.77 9.10 -17.41
CA TRP A 58 -3.78 9.55 -18.39
C TRP A 58 -2.70 8.50 -18.69
N PHE A 59 -2.14 7.84 -17.66
CA PHE A 59 -1.15 6.78 -17.86
C PHE A 59 -1.72 5.53 -18.54
N ALA A 60 -3.00 5.20 -18.32
CA ALA A 60 -3.64 4.07 -18.99
C ALA A 60 -3.71 4.24 -20.51
N GLN A 61 -3.79 5.50 -20.99
CA GLN A 61 -3.80 5.81 -22.43
C GLN A 61 -2.44 5.61 -23.10
N HIS A 62 -1.36 5.60 -22.31
CA HIS A 62 0.02 5.45 -22.76
C HIS A 62 0.65 4.12 -22.31
N ALA A 63 -0.13 3.29 -21.60
CA ALA A 63 0.34 2.03 -21.07
C ALA A 63 0.53 1.00 -22.17
N LYS A 64 1.53 0.13 -22.01
CA LYS A 64 1.67 -1.07 -22.84
C LYS A 64 0.49 -2.01 -22.61
N LEU A 65 0.01 -2.05 -21.36
CA LEU A 65 -1.12 -2.87 -20.96
C LEU A 65 -1.99 -2.10 -19.96
N TYR A 66 -3.27 -2.02 -20.27
CA TYR A 66 -4.29 -1.41 -19.41
C TYR A 66 -5.26 -2.50 -18.94
N LEU A 67 -5.44 -2.62 -17.62
CA LEU A 67 -6.23 -3.65 -16.96
C LEU A 67 -7.43 -2.98 -16.26
N PRO A 68 -8.61 -2.90 -16.91
CA PRO A 68 -9.81 -2.27 -16.36
C PRO A 68 -10.53 -3.22 -15.38
N LEU A 69 -9.87 -3.57 -14.28
CA LEU A 69 -10.43 -4.48 -13.28
C LEU A 69 -11.67 -3.89 -12.59
N LYS A 70 -12.61 -4.76 -12.19
CA LYS A 70 -13.74 -4.40 -11.34
C LYS A 70 -13.22 -3.93 -9.96
N PRO A 71 -13.71 -2.81 -9.40
CA PRO A 71 -13.27 -2.35 -8.08
C PRO A 71 -13.41 -3.42 -6.99
N GLY A 72 -12.40 -3.57 -6.14
CA GLY A 72 -12.40 -4.53 -5.04
C GLY A 72 -11.99 -5.96 -5.43
N THR A 73 -11.47 -6.16 -6.64
CA THR A 73 -10.97 -7.47 -7.13
C THR A 73 -9.44 -7.50 -7.31
N ASP A 74 -8.74 -6.53 -6.73
CA ASP A 74 -7.30 -6.32 -6.86
C ASP A 74 -6.48 -7.54 -6.41
N ASN A 75 -6.88 -8.18 -5.31
CA ASN A 75 -6.25 -9.41 -4.82
C ASN A 75 -6.34 -10.58 -5.82
N TRP A 76 -7.42 -10.71 -6.58
CA TRP A 76 -7.56 -11.72 -7.62
C TRP A 76 -6.57 -11.49 -8.75
N LEU A 77 -6.46 -10.24 -9.21
CA LEU A 77 -5.49 -9.87 -10.25
C LEU A 77 -4.05 -10.15 -9.79
N LEU A 78 -3.67 -9.67 -8.60
CA LEU A 78 -2.31 -9.78 -8.09
C LEU A 78 -1.90 -11.23 -7.81
N ASN A 79 -2.79 -12.04 -7.21
CA ASN A 79 -2.50 -13.44 -6.96
C ASN A 79 -2.48 -14.28 -8.24
N ALA A 80 -3.32 -13.96 -9.24
CA ALA A 80 -3.24 -14.63 -10.54
C ALA A 80 -1.97 -14.26 -11.31
N MET A 81 -1.47 -13.04 -11.17
CA MET A 81 -0.14 -12.70 -11.69
C MET A 81 0.96 -13.52 -11.00
N ALA A 82 0.89 -13.68 -9.67
CA ALA A 82 1.84 -14.52 -8.94
C ALA A 82 1.75 -16.00 -9.34
N HIS A 83 0.54 -16.52 -9.56
CA HIS A 83 0.30 -17.85 -10.09
C HIS A 83 1.04 -18.06 -11.42
N VAL A 84 0.87 -17.16 -12.39
CA VAL A 84 1.53 -17.27 -13.71
C VAL A 84 3.05 -17.23 -13.57
N ILE A 85 3.58 -16.36 -12.70
CA ILE A 85 5.03 -16.28 -12.48
C ILE A 85 5.59 -17.62 -11.99
N LEU A 86 4.89 -18.27 -11.06
CA LEU A 86 5.30 -19.57 -10.52
C LEU A 86 5.07 -20.73 -11.49
N GLU A 87 3.96 -20.71 -12.22
CA GLU A 87 3.61 -21.71 -13.24
C GLU A 87 4.65 -21.73 -14.36
N GLU A 88 5.11 -20.55 -14.79
CA GLU A 88 6.08 -20.38 -15.87
C GLU A 88 7.55 -20.39 -15.40
N GLY A 89 7.81 -20.53 -14.10
CA GLY A 89 9.17 -20.56 -13.56
C GLY A 89 9.93 -19.23 -13.69
N LEU A 90 9.21 -18.11 -13.64
CA LEU A 90 9.74 -16.75 -13.81
C LEU A 90 10.15 -16.09 -12.49
N GLU A 91 10.00 -16.78 -11.37
CA GLU A 91 10.35 -16.28 -10.04
C GLU A 91 11.86 -16.19 -9.81
N ASN A 92 12.27 -15.29 -8.91
CA ASN A 92 13.66 -15.16 -8.52
C ASN A 92 14.00 -16.14 -7.38
N LYS A 93 14.32 -17.38 -7.75
CA LYS A 93 14.60 -18.48 -6.80
C LYS A 93 15.67 -18.14 -5.76
N GLU A 94 16.75 -17.48 -6.16
CA GLU A 94 17.84 -17.12 -5.24
C GLU A 94 17.40 -16.04 -4.25
N PHE A 95 16.67 -15.02 -4.70
CA PHE A 95 16.12 -14.00 -3.81
C PHE A 95 15.13 -14.61 -2.82
N ILE A 96 14.22 -15.47 -3.29
CA ILE A 96 13.26 -16.17 -2.44
C ILE A 96 13.99 -16.96 -1.36
N LYS A 97 14.96 -17.79 -1.74
CA LYS A 97 15.73 -18.61 -0.81
C LYS A 97 16.48 -17.80 0.26
N THR A 98 17.01 -16.63 -0.09
CA THR A 98 17.93 -15.88 0.77
C THR A 98 17.30 -14.70 1.51
N ARG A 99 16.15 -14.20 1.06
CA ARG A 99 15.54 -12.94 1.55
C ARG A 99 14.06 -13.07 1.89
N THR A 100 13.50 -14.26 1.85
CA THR A 100 12.09 -14.50 2.16
C THR A 100 11.90 -15.68 3.10
N GLU A 101 10.70 -15.80 3.65
CA GLU A 101 10.27 -16.88 4.53
C GLU A 101 8.87 -17.35 4.10
N ASP A 102 8.47 -18.55 4.49
CA ASP A 102 7.10 -19.03 4.25
C ASP A 102 6.66 -19.10 2.78
N PHE A 103 7.62 -19.27 1.86
CA PHE A 103 7.36 -19.32 0.41
C PHE A 103 6.46 -20.50 0.00
N GLU A 104 6.65 -21.69 0.58
CA GLU A 104 5.87 -22.87 0.19
C GLU A 104 4.38 -22.73 0.49
N ASN A 105 4.02 -22.11 1.63
CA ASN A 105 2.63 -21.82 1.95
C ASN A 105 2.03 -20.80 0.97
N PHE A 106 2.79 -19.78 0.58
CA PHE A 106 2.36 -18.83 -0.45
C PHE A 106 2.17 -19.52 -1.81
N ARG A 107 3.10 -20.41 -2.21
CA ARG A 107 3.03 -21.16 -3.46
C ARG A 107 1.80 -22.05 -3.53
N GLU A 108 1.49 -22.78 -2.46
CA GLU A 108 0.27 -23.60 -2.41
C GLU A 108 -1.00 -22.73 -2.42
N PHE A 109 -0.99 -21.59 -1.72
CA PHE A 109 -2.13 -20.66 -1.71
C PHE A 109 -2.51 -20.12 -3.11
N VAL A 110 -1.52 -19.72 -3.92
CA VAL A 110 -1.80 -19.12 -5.25
C VAL A 110 -2.01 -20.15 -6.36
N LYS A 111 -1.75 -21.44 -6.10
CA LYS A 111 -1.86 -22.52 -7.09
C LYS A 111 -3.23 -22.62 -7.74
N ASP A 112 -4.31 -22.38 -7.01
CA ASP A 112 -5.68 -22.48 -7.52
C ASP A 112 -6.28 -21.13 -7.95
N ILE A 113 -5.46 -20.08 -8.03
CA ILE A 113 -5.84 -18.73 -8.45
C ILE A 113 -5.36 -18.51 -9.88
N THR A 114 -5.89 -19.30 -10.82
CA THR A 114 -5.50 -19.22 -12.23
C THR A 114 -5.97 -17.91 -12.89
N PRO A 115 -5.34 -17.47 -13.99
CA PRO A 115 -5.82 -16.34 -14.78
C PRO A 115 -7.27 -16.46 -15.24
N GLU A 116 -7.71 -17.67 -15.59
CA GLU A 116 -9.08 -17.93 -16.03
C GLU A 116 -10.08 -17.67 -14.89
N LYS A 117 -9.77 -18.16 -13.69
CA LYS A 117 -10.60 -17.91 -12.50
C LYS A 117 -10.60 -16.44 -12.12
N ALA A 118 -9.43 -15.79 -12.12
CA ALA A 118 -9.35 -14.37 -11.83
C ALA A 118 -10.07 -13.50 -12.87
N ALA A 119 -10.15 -13.91 -14.14
CA ALA A 119 -10.89 -13.19 -15.17
C ALA A 119 -12.39 -13.11 -14.86
N GLU A 120 -12.97 -14.15 -14.25
CA GLU A 120 -14.39 -14.15 -13.84
C GLU A 120 -14.70 -13.05 -12.81
N PHE A 121 -13.83 -12.90 -11.81
CA PHE A 121 -13.97 -11.89 -10.76
C PHE A 121 -13.59 -10.50 -11.26
N THR A 122 -12.39 -10.37 -11.81
CA THR A 122 -11.80 -9.07 -12.17
C THR A 122 -12.42 -8.45 -13.41
N GLY A 123 -12.96 -9.27 -14.34
CA GLY A 123 -13.33 -8.83 -15.68
C GLY A 123 -12.14 -8.54 -16.60
N VAL A 124 -10.91 -8.78 -16.15
CA VAL A 124 -9.69 -8.66 -16.97
C VAL A 124 -9.49 -9.96 -17.75
N PRO A 125 -9.24 -9.92 -19.08
CA PRO A 125 -8.97 -11.15 -19.84
C PRO A 125 -7.79 -11.94 -19.27
N ALA A 126 -7.92 -13.27 -19.21
CA ALA A 126 -6.88 -14.16 -18.68
C ALA A 126 -5.52 -13.96 -19.36
N GLU A 127 -5.51 -13.74 -20.68
CA GLU A 127 -4.27 -13.49 -21.42
C GLU A 127 -3.63 -12.14 -21.05
N ASP A 128 -4.41 -11.12 -20.72
CA ASP A 128 -3.87 -9.84 -20.24
C ASP A 128 -3.24 -10.00 -18.85
N ILE A 129 -3.83 -10.83 -17.98
CA ILE A 129 -3.23 -11.19 -16.68
C ILE A 129 -1.88 -11.90 -16.90
N ARG A 130 -1.83 -12.88 -17.82
CA ARG A 130 -0.59 -13.59 -18.19
C ARG A 130 0.46 -12.62 -18.75
N GLN A 131 0.06 -11.72 -19.65
CA GLN A 131 0.95 -10.69 -20.19
C GLN A 131 1.49 -9.76 -19.11
N ALA A 132 0.63 -9.30 -18.18
CA ALA A 132 1.05 -8.45 -17.07
C ALA A 132 2.10 -9.15 -16.19
N ALA A 133 1.85 -10.41 -15.83
CA ALA A 133 2.76 -11.23 -15.03
C ALA A 133 4.12 -11.40 -15.71
N ARG A 134 4.12 -11.78 -17.00
CA ARG A 134 5.32 -11.98 -17.81
C ARG A 134 6.13 -10.69 -17.96
N LEU A 135 5.46 -9.57 -18.27
CA LEU A 135 6.10 -8.26 -18.41
C LEU A 135 6.75 -7.84 -17.09
N TYR A 136 6.00 -7.92 -15.99
CA TYR A 136 6.49 -7.53 -14.66
C TYR A 136 7.71 -8.36 -14.25
N ALA A 137 7.63 -9.69 -14.33
CA ALA A 137 8.67 -10.60 -13.87
C ALA A 137 9.95 -10.57 -14.71
N LYS A 138 9.83 -10.44 -16.05
CA LYS A 138 11.00 -10.45 -16.95
C LYS A 138 11.77 -9.13 -16.98
N SER A 139 11.17 -8.03 -16.51
CA SER A 139 11.86 -6.73 -16.46
C SER A 139 12.88 -6.69 -15.32
N GLU A 140 14.09 -6.22 -15.63
CA GLU A 140 15.19 -6.13 -14.65
C GLU A 140 14.92 -5.10 -13.53
N LYS A 141 14.16 -4.04 -13.85
CA LYS A 141 13.87 -2.93 -12.94
C LYS A 141 12.39 -2.56 -12.93
N SER A 142 11.58 -3.45 -12.36
CA SER A 142 10.14 -3.21 -12.17
C SER A 142 9.87 -2.57 -10.81
N ALA A 143 9.01 -1.56 -10.80
CA ALA A 143 8.55 -0.90 -9.58
C ALA A 143 7.02 -0.88 -9.56
N ILE A 144 6.42 -1.16 -8.40
CA ILE A 144 4.98 -1.04 -8.18
C ILE A 144 4.71 0.28 -7.48
N TYR A 145 3.77 1.06 -8.01
CA TYR A 145 3.26 2.28 -7.39
C TYR A 145 1.76 2.14 -7.16
N TYR A 146 1.30 2.43 -5.94
CA TYR A 146 -0.11 2.27 -5.57
C TYR A 146 -0.59 3.34 -4.59
N THR A 147 -1.91 3.55 -4.51
CA THR A 147 -2.53 4.52 -3.60
C THR A 147 -3.87 4.00 -3.03
N LEU A 148 -4.86 4.88 -2.89
CA LEU A 148 -6.15 4.65 -2.26
C LEU A 148 -6.99 3.58 -2.94
N GLY A 149 -6.86 3.40 -4.26
CA GLY A 149 -7.52 2.31 -4.99
C GLY A 149 -7.04 0.90 -4.62
N ILE A 150 -6.07 0.79 -3.70
CA ILE A 150 -5.64 -0.45 -3.08
C ILE A 150 -6.00 -0.48 -1.59
N THR A 151 -5.81 0.64 -0.88
CA THR A 151 -5.91 0.67 0.58
C THR A 151 -7.33 0.91 1.10
N GLU A 152 -8.19 1.62 0.36
CA GLU A 152 -9.56 1.97 0.78
C GLU A 152 -10.57 0.89 0.38
N HIS A 153 -10.22 -0.35 0.70
CA HIS A 153 -11.04 -1.54 0.52
C HIS A 153 -11.14 -2.32 1.82
N THR A 154 -12.20 -3.11 1.99
CA THR A 154 -12.35 -4.02 3.15
C THR A 154 -11.18 -5.02 3.25
N CYS A 155 -10.55 -5.34 2.13
CA CYS A 155 -9.36 -6.18 2.01
C CYS A 155 -8.06 -5.40 1.76
N GLY A 156 -8.00 -4.10 2.07
CA GLY A 156 -6.86 -3.23 1.70
C GLY A 156 -5.49 -3.73 2.21
N THR A 157 -5.44 -4.23 3.45
CA THR A 157 -4.23 -4.86 4.01
C THR A 157 -3.77 -6.07 3.19
N ASP A 158 -4.71 -6.90 2.75
CA ASP A 158 -4.39 -8.08 1.95
C ASP A 158 -3.99 -7.73 0.53
N ASN A 159 -4.59 -6.69 -0.07
CA ASN A 159 -4.14 -6.15 -1.35
C ASN A 159 -2.68 -5.69 -1.29
N VAL A 160 -2.31 -4.95 -0.25
CA VAL A 160 -0.91 -4.50 -0.04
C VAL A 160 0.03 -5.68 0.17
N ARG A 161 -0.40 -6.73 0.89
CA ARG A 161 0.38 -7.98 1.03
C ARG A 161 0.56 -8.68 -0.31
N CYS A 162 -0.45 -8.71 -1.17
CA CYS A 162 -0.35 -9.28 -2.51
C CYS A 162 0.67 -8.51 -3.37
N ILE A 163 0.66 -7.18 -3.31
CA ILE A 163 1.68 -6.33 -3.96
C ILE A 163 3.08 -6.65 -3.44
N ALA A 164 3.25 -6.75 -2.11
CA ALA A 164 4.53 -7.08 -1.50
C ALA A 164 5.03 -8.46 -1.91
N ASN A 165 4.16 -9.47 -1.88
CA ASN A 165 4.48 -10.83 -2.31
C ASN A 165 4.91 -10.86 -3.77
N LEU A 166 4.25 -10.13 -4.67
CA LEU A 166 4.62 -10.06 -6.08
C LEU A 166 6.05 -9.51 -6.28
N ALA A 167 6.41 -8.44 -5.56
CA ALA A 167 7.75 -7.86 -5.64
C ALA A 167 8.82 -8.73 -4.98
N LEU A 168 8.49 -9.47 -3.92
CA LEU A 168 9.38 -10.46 -3.29
C LEU A 168 9.62 -11.65 -4.22
N LEU A 169 8.57 -12.15 -4.86
CA LEU A 169 8.59 -13.28 -5.79
C LEU A 169 9.56 -13.02 -6.96
N THR A 170 9.63 -11.78 -7.45
CA THR A 170 10.50 -11.38 -8.57
C THR A 170 11.83 -10.77 -8.14
N GLY A 171 12.04 -10.55 -6.85
CA GLY A 171 13.26 -9.93 -6.32
C GLY A 171 13.43 -8.46 -6.76
N HIS A 172 12.32 -7.73 -6.91
CA HIS A 172 12.26 -6.29 -7.20
C HIS A 172 12.28 -5.43 -5.92
N VAL A 173 13.00 -5.88 -4.89
CA VAL A 173 13.15 -5.15 -3.61
C VAL A 173 14.63 -5.09 -3.25
N GLY A 174 15.07 -3.98 -2.64
CA GLY A 174 16.47 -3.79 -2.24
C GLY A 174 17.41 -3.40 -3.39
N LYS A 175 16.86 -2.95 -4.53
CA LYS A 175 17.60 -2.49 -5.71
C LYS A 175 17.11 -1.10 -6.11
N SER A 176 17.92 -0.36 -6.88
CA SER A 176 17.54 0.96 -7.37
C SER A 176 16.49 0.89 -8.47
N SER A 177 15.56 1.84 -8.47
CA SER A 177 14.47 1.97 -9.45
C SER A 177 13.57 0.72 -9.54
N THR A 178 13.37 0.06 -8.40
CA THR A 178 12.42 -1.06 -8.23
C THR A 178 11.43 -0.74 -7.10
N GLY A 179 10.89 -1.77 -6.46
CA GLY A 179 10.29 -1.65 -5.14
C GLY A 179 8.78 -1.60 -5.13
N VAL A 180 8.27 -1.39 -3.92
CA VAL A 180 6.85 -1.29 -3.59
C VAL A 180 6.63 0.09 -2.97
N ASN A 181 5.89 0.92 -3.69
CA ASN A 181 5.91 2.36 -3.45
C ASN A 181 4.47 2.89 -3.23
N PRO A 182 3.95 2.89 -1.99
CA PRO A 182 2.73 3.62 -1.66
C PRO A 182 2.95 5.12 -1.89
N ILE A 183 2.22 5.73 -2.82
CA ILE A 183 2.27 7.18 -3.01
C ILE A 183 1.34 7.82 -1.98
N ARG A 184 1.91 8.30 -0.89
CA ARG A 184 1.15 8.91 0.20
C ARG A 184 0.52 10.25 -0.22
N GLY A 185 -0.65 10.57 0.35
CA GLY A 185 -1.47 11.72 -0.05
C GLY A 185 -1.02 13.05 0.55
N GLN A 186 -1.36 13.28 1.81
CA GLN A 186 -1.09 14.56 2.48
C GLN A 186 0.41 14.84 2.64
N ASN A 187 0.78 16.13 2.63
CA ASN A 187 2.18 16.58 2.59
C ASN A 187 3.09 15.97 3.68
N ASN A 188 2.55 15.72 4.87
CA ASN A 188 3.31 15.27 6.01
C ASN A 188 2.70 14.02 6.67
N VAL A 189 1.88 13.24 5.96
CA VAL A 189 1.38 11.98 6.54
C VAL A 189 2.54 11.01 6.85
N GLN A 190 3.64 11.06 6.08
CA GLN A 190 4.86 10.32 6.41
C GLN A 190 5.47 10.82 7.72
N GLY A 191 5.75 12.11 7.85
CA GLY A 191 6.34 12.67 9.07
C GLY A 191 5.43 12.55 10.29
N ALA A 192 4.11 12.68 10.12
CA ALA A 192 3.13 12.42 11.16
C ALA A 192 3.19 10.97 11.63
N THR A 193 3.23 9.99 10.73
CA THR A 193 3.42 8.58 11.13
C THR A 193 4.81 8.30 11.72
N ASP A 194 5.83 9.06 11.33
CA ASP A 194 7.17 8.95 11.92
C ASP A 194 7.17 9.46 13.38
N MET A 195 6.22 10.31 13.78
CA MET A 195 6.21 10.99 15.08
C MET A 195 5.04 10.62 16.00
N CYS A 196 3.87 10.26 15.45
CA CYS A 196 2.58 10.31 16.13
C CYS A 196 1.67 9.13 15.75
N LEU A 197 2.00 7.92 16.19
CA LEU A 197 1.14 6.74 16.07
C LEU A 197 0.63 6.29 17.44
N PRO A 198 -0.62 5.79 17.55
CA PRO A 198 -1.18 5.38 18.83
C PRO A 198 -0.49 4.16 19.44
N ASP A 199 0.22 3.36 18.64
CA ASP A 199 0.90 2.12 19.04
C ASP A 199 2.43 2.23 19.08
N LYS A 200 3.00 3.38 18.70
CA LYS A 200 4.46 3.59 18.56
C LYS A 200 4.90 4.97 19.01
N LEU A 201 6.11 5.02 19.58
CA LEU A 201 6.90 6.21 19.84
C LEU A 201 7.61 6.68 18.55
N PRO A 202 8.07 7.94 18.49
CA PRO A 202 8.74 8.51 17.32
C PRO A 202 9.84 7.59 16.74
N GLY A 203 9.92 7.49 15.42
CA GLY A 203 10.83 6.58 14.70
C GLY A 203 10.34 5.14 14.64
N TYR A 204 9.03 4.90 14.67
CA TYR A 204 8.40 3.57 14.61
C TYR A 204 8.79 2.61 15.76
N GLN A 205 9.08 3.15 16.95
CA GLN A 205 9.54 2.35 18.07
C GLN A 205 8.36 1.88 18.92
N LEU A 206 8.22 0.57 19.16
CA LEU A 206 7.06 0.01 19.84
C LEU A 206 7.03 0.35 21.33
N PHE A 207 5.84 0.63 21.88
CA PHE A 207 5.64 0.76 23.34
C PHE A 207 5.94 -0.52 24.12
N SER A 208 5.92 -1.67 23.45
CA SER A 208 6.23 -2.97 24.05
C SER A 208 7.73 -3.20 24.27
N ASP A 209 8.61 -2.37 23.71
CA ASP A 209 10.04 -2.46 23.94
C ASP A 209 10.43 -1.66 25.18
N GLU A 210 10.81 -2.37 26.25
CA GLU A 210 11.15 -1.75 27.53
C GLU A 210 12.33 -0.78 27.43
N LYS A 211 13.35 -1.10 26.62
CA LYS A 211 14.52 -0.23 26.44
C LYS A 211 14.16 1.06 25.72
N VAL A 212 13.21 0.99 24.78
CA VAL A 212 12.66 2.17 24.12
C VAL A 212 11.93 3.03 25.15
N VAL A 213 11.01 2.44 25.92
CA VAL A 213 10.23 3.18 26.91
C VAL A 213 11.13 3.85 27.94
N GLU A 214 12.08 3.13 28.54
CA GLU A 214 13.06 3.68 29.51
C GLU A 214 13.83 4.88 28.96
N LYS A 215 14.27 4.80 27.69
CA LYS A 215 14.94 5.92 27.02
C LYS A 215 14.04 7.15 26.95
N PHE A 216 12.77 7.01 26.58
CA PHE A 216 11.86 8.14 26.48
C PHE A 216 11.46 8.68 27.86
N GLU A 217 11.14 7.82 28.82
CA GLU A 217 10.82 8.22 30.20
C GLU A 217 11.98 8.99 30.85
N LYS A 218 13.22 8.54 30.66
CA LYS A 218 14.41 9.23 31.14
C LYS A 218 14.57 10.64 30.55
N ASN A 219 14.30 10.80 29.25
CA ASN A 219 14.45 12.10 28.58
C ASN A 219 13.28 13.06 28.84
N TRP A 220 12.08 12.52 29.06
CA TRP A 220 10.86 13.33 29.26
C TRP A 220 10.52 13.56 30.75
N GLY A 221 11.12 12.80 31.66
CA GLY A 221 10.90 12.94 33.09
C GLY A 221 9.51 12.49 33.55
N VAL A 222 8.85 11.61 32.79
CA VAL A 222 7.49 11.11 33.06
C VAL A 222 7.42 9.60 32.84
N THR A 223 6.51 8.93 33.54
CA THR A 223 6.16 7.53 33.27
C THR A 223 5.16 7.46 32.12
N LEU A 224 5.42 6.57 31.15
CA LEU A 224 4.59 6.40 29.96
C LEU A 224 3.58 5.26 30.13
N ASN A 225 2.39 5.46 29.57
CA ASN A 225 1.43 4.37 29.40
C ASN A 225 1.88 3.48 28.23
N LYS A 226 2.17 2.20 28.53
CA LYS A 226 2.62 1.21 27.54
C LYS A 226 1.47 0.61 26.72
N LYS A 227 0.21 0.89 27.08
CA LYS A 227 -0.96 0.40 26.33
C LYS A 227 -1.14 1.27 25.07
N PRO A 228 -1.27 0.66 23.88
CA PRO A 228 -1.60 1.39 22.66
C PRO A 228 -2.87 2.23 22.83
N GLY A 229 -2.85 3.43 22.25
CA GLY A 229 -4.01 4.31 22.16
C GLY A 229 -5.06 3.81 21.17
N ASN A 230 -6.19 4.51 21.11
CA ASN A 230 -7.23 4.24 20.11
C ASN A 230 -6.78 4.75 18.73
N THR A 231 -7.24 4.09 17.66
CA THR A 231 -7.23 4.65 16.30
C THR A 231 -8.45 5.56 16.09
N ALA A 232 -8.47 6.38 15.04
CA ALA A 232 -9.60 7.27 14.75
C ALA A 232 -10.96 6.53 14.66
N PRO A 233 -11.09 5.38 13.97
CA PRO A 233 -12.34 4.61 13.96
C PRO A 233 -12.75 4.13 15.36
N THR A 234 -11.79 3.69 16.19
CA THR A 234 -12.06 3.26 17.57
C THR A 234 -12.44 4.45 18.46
N MET A 235 -11.85 5.63 18.26
CA MET A 235 -12.28 6.85 18.95
C MET A 235 -13.74 7.17 18.59
N LEU A 236 -14.11 7.13 17.31
CA LEU A 236 -15.48 7.38 16.84
C LEU A 236 -16.49 6.40 17.43
N GLU A 237 -16.15 5.11 17.49
CA GLU A 237 -16.98 4.09 18.13
C GLU A 237 -17.19 4.39 19.62
N ARG A 238 -16.11 4.68 20.34
CA ARG A 238 -16.16 4.97 21.79
C ARG A 238 -16.91 6.26 22.09
N MET A 239 -16.77 7.29 21.25
CA MET A 239 -17.58 8.51 21.33
C MET A 239 -19.08 8.19 21.17
N ASN A 240 -19.44 7.35 20.20
CA ASN A 240 -20.83 6.92 20.00
C ASN A 240 -21.40 6.07 21.15
N LYS A 241 -20.54 5.35 21.89
CA LYS A 241 -20.90 4.61 23.12
C LYS A 241 -20.89 5.47 24.40
N GLY A 242 -20.44 6.72 24.33
CA GLY A 242 -20.29 7.59 25.50
C GLY A 242 -19.08 7.27 26.39
N GLU A 243 -18.15 6.45 25.90
CA GLU A 243 -16.93 5.97 26.59
C GLU A 243 -15.70 6.86 26.34
N PHE A 244 -15.88 7.97 25.62
CA PHE A 244 -14.84 8.90 25.22
C PHE A 244 -15.37 10.32 25.40
N LYS A 245 -14.69 11.13 26.22
CA LYS A 245 -15.25 12.39 26.76
C LYS A 245 -14.65 13.64 26.17
N ALA A 246 -13.38 13.60 25.77
CA ALA A 246 -12.67 14.76 25.24
C ALA A 246 -11.87 14.39 24.00
N LEU A 247 -11.96 15.21 22.96
CA LEU A 247 -11.16 15.09 21.74
C LEU A 247 -10.50 16.43 21.44
N TYR A 248 -9.21 16.42 21.08
CA TYR A 248 -8.51 17.58 20.55
C TYR A 248 -8.09 17.30 19.11
N VAL A 249 -8.75 17.96 18.16
CA VAL A 249 -8.53 17.81 16.72
C VAL A 249 -7.55 18.88 16.27
N ILE A 250 -6.41 18.47 15.72
CA ILE A 250 -5.37 19.38 15.22
C ILE A 250 -5.28 19.26 13.71
N GLY A 251 -5.84 20.23 12.99
CA GLY A 251 -5.67 20.35 11.54
C GLY A 251 -6.40 19.27 10.71
N GLU A 252 -7.46 18.68 11.24
CA GLU A 252 -8.34 17.72 10.53
C GLU A 252 -9.81 18.14 10.61
N ASP A 253 -10.63 17.64 9.68
CA ASP A 253 -12.08 17.85 9.64
C ASP A 253 -12.80 16.49 9.57
N PRO A 254 -13.02 15.82 10.71
CA PRO A 254 -13.60 14.48 10.76
C PRO A 254 -15.06 14.43 10.29
N ILE A 255 -15.77 15.56 10.16
CA ILE A 255 -17.13 15.57 9.61
C ILE A 255 -17.09 15.43 8.08
N MET A 256 -16.09 16.05 7.45
CA MET A 256 -15.95 16.02 5.99
C MET A 256 -15.12 14.84 5.49
N SER A 257 -14.12 14.38 6.26
CA SER A 257 -13.18 13.35 5.81
C SER A 257 -13.60 11.91 6.13
N GLU A 258 -14.44 11.69 7.15
CA GLU A 258 -14.87 10.35 7.54
C GLU A 258 -16.10 9.88 6.75
N PRO A 259 -16.24 8.57 6.47
CA PRO A 259 -17.42 8.03 5.81
C PRO A 259 -18.66 8.11 6.70
N ASN A 260 -19.84 8.21 6.09
CA ASN A 260 -21.14 8.27 6.78
C ASN A 260 -21.20 9.43 7.81
N GLN A 261 -21.32 10.67 7.33
CA GLN A 261 -21.22 11.90 8.13
C GLN A 261 -22.12 11.93 9.39
N GLU A 262 -23.26 11.26 9.38
CA GLU A 262 -24.13 11.18 10.55
C GLU A 262 -23.45 10.50 11.75
N TYR A 263 -22.58 9.53 11.50
CA TYR A 263 -21.87 8.76 12.53
C TYR A 263 -20.82 9.57 13.31
N PRO A 264 -19.86 10.29 12.67
CA PRO A 264 -18.97 11.20 13.38
C PRO A 264 -19.72 12.36 14.01
N ILE A 265 -20.74 12.94 13.36
CA ILE A 265 -21.55 14.02 13.97
C ILE A 265 -22.19 13.56 15.27
N LYS A 266 -22.78 12.36 15.30
CA LYS A 266 -23.36 11.78 16.52
C LYS A 266 -22.30 11.57 17.60
N GLY A 267 -21.14 11.01 17.24
CA GLY A 267 -20.04 10.78 18.17
C GLY A 267 -19.53 12.08 18.79
N LEU A 268 -19.26 13.09 17.96
CA LEU A 268 -18.74 14.39 18.40
C LEU A 268 -19.71 15.11 19.35
N LYS A 269 -21.03 14.98 19.15
CA LYS A 269 -22.04 15.54 20.05
C LYS A 269 -22.09 14.89 21.44
N ASN A 270 -21.55 13.68 21.58
CA ASN A 270 -21.48 12.98 22.87
C ASN A 270 -20.25 13.40 23.71
N LEU A 271 -19.33 14.18 23.14
CA LEU A 271 -18.16 14.68 23.85
C LEU A 271 -18.56 15.75 24.87
N GLU A 272 -17.90 15.72 26.02
CA GLU A 272 -17.95 16.80 27.01
C GLU A 272 -17.04 17.96 26.60
N LEU A 273 -15.98 17.68 25.84
CA LEU A 273 -15.05 18.67 25.30
C LEU A 273 -14.58 18.30 23.89
N LEU A 274 -14.68 19.25 22.97
CA LEU A 274 -14.10 19.18 21.64
C LEU A 274 -13.27 20.45 21.42
N VAL A 275 -11.98 20.29 21.13
CA VAL A 275 -11.04 21.37 20.81
C VAL A 275 -10.61 21.27 19.36
#